data_AF-A0AAU7UB62-F1
#
_entry.id   AF-A0AAU7UB62-F1
#
_cell.length_a   1.000
_cell.length_b   1.000
_cell.length_c   1.000
_cell.angle_alpha   90.00
_cell.angle_beta   90.00
_cell.angle_gamma   90.00
#
_symmetry.space_group_name_H-M   'P 1'
#
loop_
_entity.id
_entity.type
_entity.pdbx_description
1 polymer ?
#
loop_
_entity_poly.entity_id
_entity_poly.type
_entity_poly.pdbx_seq_one_letter_code
_entity_poly.pdbx_strand_id
1 'polypeptide(L)' 'MVSRAERQILEHLRDGRQRAYPLSQLLPLEERGYIERATAQPRPLPWAWTDISYLYRLTKSGQDLIDPFNP' A
#
# COMPACT_ATOMS: atom_id res chain seq x y z
N MET A 1 16.47 -4.19 -5.65
CA MET A 1 15.78 -5.47 -5.92
C MET A 1 14.53 -5.53 -5.06
N VAL A 2 13.38 -5.82 -5.66
CA VAL A 2 12.10 -5.93 -4.94
C VAL A 2 11.87 -7.40 -4.58
N SER A 3 11.53 -7.68 -3.35
CA SER A 3 11.20 -9.02 -2.86
C SER A 3 9.86 -9.52 -3.43
N ARG A 4 9.66 -10.84 -3.41
CA ARG A 4 8.40 -11.44 -3.85
C ARG A 4 7.19 -10.94 -3.05
N ALA A 5 7.37 -10.70 -1.75
CA ALA A 5 6.34 -10.17 -0.87
C ALA A 5 5.96 -8.72 -1.23
N GLU A 6 6.95 -7.86 -1.44
CA GLU A 6 6.74 -6.48 -1.90
C GLU A 6 5.99 -6.44 -3.23
N ARG A 7 6.37 -7.28 -4.20
CA ARG A 7 5.69 -7.37 -5.50
C ARG A 7 4.21 -7.74 -5.34
N GLN A 8 3.91 -8.71 -4.48
CA GLN A 8 2.54 -9.14 -4.20
C GLN A 8 1.69 -8.02 -3.58
N ILE A 9 2.27 -7.20 -2.70
CA ILE A 9 1.59 -6.02 -2.12
C ILE A 9 1.23 -5.02 -3.23
N LEU A 10 2.18 -4.71 -4.12
CA LEU A 10 1.96 -3.78 -5.23
C LEU A 10 0.87 -4.28 -6.18
N GLU A 11 0.88 -5.57 -6.52
CA GLU A 11 -0.18 -6.20 -7.34
C GLU A 11 -1.56 -6.12 -6.66
N HIS A 12 -1.64 -6.39 -5.36
CA HIS A 12 -2.90 -6.24 -4.63
C HIS A 12 -3.41 -4.79 -4.62
N LEU A 13 -2.50 -3.81 -4.47
CA LEU A 13 -2.87 -2.39 -4.54
C LEU A 13 -3.33 -1.99 -5.95
N ARG A 14 -2.69 -2.51 -6.99
CA ARG A 14 -3.12 -2.32 -8.40
C ARG A 14 -4.54 -2.83 -8.63
N ASP A 15 -4.84 -4.03 -8.13
CA ASP A 15 -6.15 -4.65 -8.27
C ASP A 15 -7.23 -4.02 -7.36
N GLY A 16 -6.91 -2.91 -6.66
CA GLY A 16 -7.82 -2.22 -5.75
C GLY A 16 -8.09 -2.98 -4.45
N ARG A 17 -7.34 -4.05 -4.16
CA ARG A 17 -7.49 -4.86 -2.95
C ARG A 17 -6.81 -4.17 -1.77
N GLN A 18 -7.59 -3.33 -1.09
CA GLN A 18 -7.21 -2.65 0.16
C GLN A 18 -7.13 -3.66 1.31
N ARG A 19 -6.02 -4.41 1.39
CA ARG A 19 -5.71 -5.31 2.51
C ARG A 19 -4.91 -4.58 3.58
N ALA A 20 -5.13 -4.96 4.83
CA ALA A 20 -4.27 -4.54 5.93
C ALA A 20 -2.93 -5.27 5.81
N TYR A 21 -1.86 -4.54 5.48
CA TYR A 21 -0.49 -5.05 5.55
C TYR A 21 0.19 -4.53 6.81
N PRO A 22 1.15 -5.29 7.36
CA PRO A 22 1.99 -4.79 8.43
C PRO A 22 2.73 -3.52 7.99
N LEU A 23 2.80 -2.53 8.89
CA LEU A 23 3.51 -1.27 8.62
C LEU A 23 4.97 -1.53 8.20
N SER A 24 5.62 -2.55 8.76
CA SER A 24 6.98 -2.96 8.40
C SER A 24 7.16 -3.37 6.94
N GLN A 25 6.10 -3.81 6.26
CA GLN A 25 6.14 -4.15 4.83
C GLN A 25 5.81 -2.94 3.94
N LEU A 26 5.02 -2.00 4.47
CA LEU A 26 4.59 -0.81 3.75
C LEU A 26 5.63 0.31 3.82
N LEU A 27 6.31 0.49 4.97
CA LEU A 27 7.29 1.54 5.19
C LEU A 27 8.37 1.58 4.10
N PRO A 28 9.04 0.45 3.76
CA PRO A 28 10.08 0.46 2.74
C PRO A 28 9.55 0.76 1.33
N LEU A 29 8.29 0.40 1.04
CA LEU A 29 7.64 0.70 -0.24
C LEU A 29 7.26 2.17 -0.33
N GLU A 30 6.81 2.75 0.78
CA GLU A 30 6.46 4.17 0.90
C GLU A 30 7.71 5.06 0.85
N GLU A 31 8.76 4.72 1.59
CA GLU A 31 10.04 5.45 1.60
C GLU A 31 10.72 5.47 0.23
N ARG A 32 10.55 4.41 -0.57
CA ARG A 32 11.03 4.34 -1.95
C ARG A 32 10.08 5.00 -2.95
N GLY A 33 8.93 5.49 -2.51
CA GLY A 33 7.93 6.16 -3.35
C GLY A 33 7.16 5.23 -4.28
N TYR A 34 7.06 3.93 -3.98
CA TYR A 34 6.28 2.96 -4.76
C TYR A 34 4.78 2.97 -4.39
N ILE A 35 4.48 3.38 -3.17
CA ILE A 35 3.11 3.54 -2.66
C ILE A 35 3.01 4.87 -1.92
N GLU A 36 1.80 5.42 -1.83
CA GLU A 36 1.53 6.64 -1.07
C GLU A 36 0.22 6.52 -0.29
N ARG A 37 0.11 7.22 0.84
CA ARG A 37 -1.11 7.24 1.67
C ARG A 37 -2.17 8.07 0.98
N ALA A 38 -3.28 7.44 0.60
CA ALA A 38 -4.38 8.06 -0.13
C ALA A 38 -5.44 8.67 0.80
N THR A 39 -5.79 8.02 1.92
CA THR A 39 -6.78 8.53 2.89
C THR A 39 -6.66 7.78 4.21
N ALA A 40 -6.70 8.50 5.33
CA ALA A 40 -6.91 7.92 6.65
C ALA A 40 -8.40 7.73 6.87
N GLN A 41 -8.88 6.48 6.97
CA GLN A 41 -10.27 6.22 7.37
C GLN A 41 -10.31 6.00 8.88
N PRO A 42 -10.83 6.94 9.68
CA PRO A 42 -11.05 6.69 11.10
C PRO A 42 -12.20 5.69 11.23
N ARG A 43 -11.92 4.47 11.69
CA ARG A 43 -12.99 3.55 12.11
C ARG A 43 -13.29 3.78 13.58
N PRO A 44 -14.54 4.14 13.96
CA PRO A 44 -14.92 4.24 15.35
C PRO A 44 -14.98 2.83 15.96
N LEU A 45 -14.12 2.54 16.93
CA LEU A 45 -14.27 1.37 17.79
C LEU A 45 -15.17 1.72 19.00
N PRO A 46 -15.99 0.79 19.49
CA PRO A 46 -16.94 1.03 20.58
C PRO A 46 -16.29 1.40 21.93
N TRP A 47 -14.97 1.31 22.05
CA TRP A 47 -14.19 1.69 23.24
C TRP A 47 -12.93 2.48 22.85
N ALA A 48 -13.11 3.69 22.31
CA ALA A 48 -12.13 4.79 22.29
C ALA A 48 -10.67 4.53 21.83
N TRP A 49 -10.43 3.55 20.96
CA TRP A 49 -9.21 3.47 20.16
C TRP A 49 -9.61 3.64 18.70
N THR A 50 -9.15 4.68 18.03
CA THR A 50 -9.40 4.86 16.60
C THR A 50 -8.32 4.10 15.86
N ASP A 51 -8.64 2.91 15.33
CA ASP A 51 -7.73 2.26 14.39
C ASP A 51 -7.71 3.10 13.10
N ILE A 52 -6.59 3.80 12.87
CA ILE A 52 -6.40 4.58 11.66
C ILE A 52 -5.91 3.61 10.58
N SER A 53 -6.85 3.05 9.84
CA SER A 53 -6.52 2.35 8.60
C SER A 53 -6.13 3.38 7.54
N TYR A 54 -4.86 3.43 7.17
CA TYR A 54 -4.40 4.17 6.01
C TYR A 54 -4.70 3.37 4.75
N LEU A 55 -5.49 3.95 3.85
CA LEU A 55 -5.57 3.45 2.49
C LEU A 55 -4.29 3.86 1.77
N TYR A 56 -3.66 2.91 1.10
CA TYR A 56 -2.51 3.15 0.25
C TYR A 56 -2.95 3.11 -1.20
N ARG A 57 -2.35 3.95 -2.05
CA ARG A 57 -2.43 3.81 -3.50
C ARG A 57 -1.06 3.51 -4.08
N LEU A 58 -1.07 2.82 -5.21
CA LEU A 58 0.12 2.55 -6.00
C LEU A 58 0.53 3.82 -6.74
N THR A 59 1.83 4.16 -6.71
CA THR A 59 2.38 5.28 -7.50
C THR A 59 2.79 4.80 -8.89
N LYS A 60 3.14 5.72 -9.79
CA LYS A 60 3.69 5.37 -11.11
C LYS A 60 4.95 4.50 -11.00
N SER A 61 5.88 4.87 -10.11
CA SER A 61 7.09 4.07 -9.85
C SER A 61 6.78 2.67 -9.31
N GLY A 62 5.75 2.52 -8.50
CA GLY A 62 5.28 1.21 -8.04
C GLY A 62 4.64 0.38 -9.15
N GLN A 63 3.90 1.03 -10.06
CA GLN A 63 3.31 0.41 -11.24
C GLN A 63 4.40 -0.10 -12.19
N ASP A 64 5.43 0.69 -12.48
CA ASP A 64 6.54 0.31 -13.37
C ASP A 64 7.30 -0.94 -12.87
N LEU A 65 7.30 -1.20 -11.56
CA LEU A 65 7.93 -2.39 -10.99
C LEU A 65 7.16 -3.70 -11.24
N ILE A 66 5.84 -3.62 -11.32
CA ILE A 66 4.97 -4.78 -11.55
C ILE A 66 4.58 -4.93 -13.01
N ASP A 67 4.54 -3.83 -13.75
CA ASP A 67 4.11 -3.75 -15.15
C ASP A 67 4.93 -2.71 -15.94
N PRO A 68 6.20 -3.02 -16.27
CA PRO A 68 7.09 -2.09 -16.97
C PRO A 68 6.70 -1.82 -18.43
N PHE A 69 5.61 -2.42 -18.93
CA PHE A 69 5.20 -2.39 -20.34
C PHE A 69 3.78 -1.86 -20.57
N ASN A 70 3.12 -1.29 -19.56
CA ASN A 70 1.76 -0.77 -19.68
C ASN A 70 1.79 0.77 -19.71
N PRO A 71 1.76 1.39 -20.91
CA PRO A 71 1.89 2.85 -21.11
C PRO A 71 0.67 3.66 -20.66
#